data_AF-A0A962YGZ8-F1
#
_entry.id   AF-A0A962YGZ8-F1
#
_cell.length_a   1.000
_cell.length_b   1.000
_cell.length_c   1.000
_cell.angle_alpha   90.00
_cell.angle_beta   90.00
_cell.angle_gamma   90.00
#
_symmetry.space_group_name_H-M   'P 1'
#
loop_
_entity.id
_entity.type
_entity.pdbx_description
1 polymer ?
#
loop_
_entity_poly.entity_id
_entity_poly.type
_entity_poly.pdbx_seq_one_letter_code
_entity_poly.pdbx_strand_id
1 'polypeptide(L)' 'MTDIHSDRILILDFGAQYTQLIARRVRECGVYCEIYAWDVDEQAIRAFAPKGVILSGGPESVTVTEGPRAPQ' A
#
# COMPACT_ATOMS: atom_id res chain seq x y z
N MET A 1 -1.17 -19.00 -18.94
CA MET A 1 -0.53 -19.37 -17.66
C MET A 1 -0.49 -18.11 -16.81
N THR A 2 -1.18 -18.11 -15.67
CA THR A 2 -1.17 -16.99 -14.72
C THR A 2 0.16 -17.01 -14.01
N ASP A 3 1.02 -16.03 -14.31
CA ASP A 3 2.28 -15.86 -13.62
C ASP A 3 2.00 -15.32 -12.21
N ILE A 4 1.99 -16.20 -11.22
CA ILE A 4 1.79 -15.89 -9.81
C ILE A 4 2.83 -14.91 -9.24
N HIS A 5 3.97 -14.71 -9.93
CA HIS A 5 4.98 -13.72 -9.53
C HIS A 5 4.73 -12.33 -10.15
N SER A 6 3.80 -12.24 -11.10
CA SER A 6 3.33 -10.97 -11.68
C SER A 6 2.27 -10.27 -10.81
N ASP A 7 1.68 -10.97 -9.85
CA ASP A 7 0.63 -10.42 -9.00
C ASP A 7 1.27 -9.79 -7.76
N ARG A 8 1.40 -8.45 -7.79
CA ARG A 8 2.02 -7.65 -6.72
C ARG A 8 0.99 -6.72 -6.11
N ILE A 9 0.98 -6.62 -4.79
CA ILE A 9 0.16 -5.65 -4.05
C ILE A 9 1.06 -4.56 -3.46
N LEU A 10 0.67 -3.31 -3.66
CA LEU A 10 1.26 -2.18 -2.96
C LEU A 10 0.42 -1.84 -1.73
N ILE A 11 1.06 -1.68 -0.58
CA ILE A 11 0.42 -1.16 0.62
C ILE A 11 0.95 0.27 0.84
N LEU A 12 0.07 1.28 0.74
CA LEU A 12 0.42 2.66 1.07
C LEU A 12 0.11 2.91 2.55
N ASP A 13 1.13 3.27 3.31
CA ASP A 13 1.05 3.42 4.75
C ASP A 13 0.78 4.87 5.18
N PHE A 14 -0.39 5.10 5.78
CA PHE A 14 -0.82 6.38 6.35
C PHE A 14 -0.56 6.46 7.87
N GLY A 15 0.23 5.52 8.42
CA GLY A 15 0.59 5.49 9.84
C GLY A 15 -0.28 4.58 10.69
N ALA A 16 -1.00 3.63 10.09
CA ALA A 16 -1.80 2.66 10.85
C ALA A 16 -0.92 1.78 11.72
N GLN A 17 -1.39 1.53 12.95
CA GLN A 17 -0.75 0.58 13.88
C GLN A 17 -0.69 -0.85 13.33
N TYR A 18 -1.47 -1.17 12.28
CA TYR A 18 -1.66 -2.52 11.77
C TYR A 18 -1.13 -2.75 10.34
N THR A 19 -0.42 -1.79 9.73
CA THR A 19 0.09 -1.93 8.35
C THR A 19 0.92 -3.21 8.15
N GLN A 20 1.74 -3.57 9.13
CA GLN A 20 2.54 -4.80 9.08
C GLN A 20 1.69 -6.08 9.17
N LEU A 21 0.55 -6.05 9.87
CA LEU A 21 -0.38 -7.18 9.92
C LEU A 21 -1.08 -7.38 8.58
N ILE A 22 -1.42 -6.30 7.88
CA ILE A 22 -1.96 -6.36 6.51
C ILE A 22 -0.93 -7.03 5.59
N ALA A 23 0.32 -6.58 5.59
CA ALA A 23 1.38 -7.18 4.78
C ALA A 23 1.60 -8.67 5.10
N ARG A 24 1.52 -9.04 6.38
CA ARG A 24 1.57 -10.44 6.80
C ARG A 24 0.43 -11.25 6.18
N ARG A 25 -0.82 -10.76 6.22
CA ARG A 25 -1.97 -11.45 5.61
C ARG A 25 -1.83 -11.61 4.10
N VAL A 26 -1.36 -10.58 3.40
CA VAL A 26 -1.11 -10.66 1.94
C VAL A 26 -0.07 -11.74 1.62
N ARG A 27 1.02 -11.81 2.38
CA ARG A 27 2.05 -12.83 2.22
C ARG A 27 1.58 -14.24 2.60
N GLU A 28 0.74 -14.37 3.63
CA GLU A 28 0.07 -15.64 3.99
C GLU A 28 -0.84 -16.15 2.87
N CYS A 29 -1.40 -15.27 2.05
CA CYS A 29 -2.15 -15.62 0.83
C CYS A 29 -1.25 -15.98 -0.37
N GLY A 30 0.08 -15.96 -0.23
CA GLY A 30 1.02 -16.29 -1.29
C GLY A 30 1.24 -15.18 -2.33
N VAL A 31 0.88 -13.94 -2.01
CA VAL A 31 1.00 -12.79 -2.92
C VAL A 31 2.17 -11.90 -2.48
N TYR A 32 2.97 -11.44 -3.43
CA TYR A 32 4.06 -10.51 -3.17
C TYR A 32 3.53 -9.12 -2.82
N CYS A 33 4.11 -8.47 -1.81
CA CYS A 33 3.75 -7.10 -1.46
C CYS A 33 4.91 -6.28 -0.90
N GLU A 34 4.88 -4.98 -1.20
CA GLU A 34 5.73 -3.94 -0.62
C GLU A 34 4.87 -2.93 0.15
N ILE A 35 5.47 -2.30 1.17
CA ILE A 35 4.86 -1.22 1.94
C ILE A 35 5.62 0.05 1.60
N TYR A 36 4.94 1.06 1.05
CA TYR A 36 5.46 2.41 0.84
C TYR A 36 4.79 3.37 1.80
N ALA A 37 5.47 4.46 2.16
CA ALA A 37 4.83 5.57 2.85
C ALA A 37 3.82 6.26 1.94
N TRP A 38 2.80 6.90 2.51
CA TRP A 38 1.74 7.56 1.75
C TRP A 38 2.25 8.71 0.86
N ASP A 39 3.38 9.32 1.22
CA ASP A 39 4.03 10.44 0.52
C ASP A 39 5.03 9.97 -0.56
N VAL A 40 5.00 8.68 -0.92
CA VAL A 40 5.83 8.13 -1.99
C VAL A 40 5.52 8.77 -3.34
N ASP A 41 6.58 8.98 -4.13
CA ASP A 41 6.46 9.55 -5.46
C ASP A 41 5.66 8.67 -6.42
N GLU A 42 4.87 9.30 -7.28
CA GLU A 42 4.02 8.63 -8.25
C GLU A 42 4.83 7.74 -9.22
N GLN A 43 6.05 8.16 -9.58
CA GLN A 43 6.90 7.36 -10.47
C GLN A 43 7.33 6.05 -9.81
N ALA A 44 7.54 6.03 -8.50
CA ALA A 44 7.86 4.81 -7.77
C ALA A 44 6.66 3.84 -7.74
N ILE A 45 5.43 4.36 -7.59
CA ILE A 45 4.21 3.54 -7.69
C ILE A 45 4.08 2.95 -9.10
N ARG A 46 4.28 3.77 -10.14
CA ARG A 46 4.21 3.33 -11.54
C ARG A 46 5.30 2.30 -11.88
N ALA A 47 6.51 2.49 -11.36
CA ALA A 47 7.63 1.56 -11.54
C ALA A 47 7.39 0.23 -10.82
N PHE A 48 6.74 0.26 -9.66
CA PHE A 48 6.36 -0.95 -8.93
C PHE A 48 5.30 -1.78 -9.67
N ALA A 49 4.46 -1.11 -10.47
CA ALA A 49 3.40 -1.70 -11.29
C ALA A 49 2.48 -2.67 -10.51
N PRO A 50 1.84 -2.20 -9.41
CA PRO A 50 0.99 -3.06 -8.60
C PRO A 50 -0.27 -3.47 -9.36
N LYS A 51 -0.73 -4.71 -9.14
CA LYS A 51 -2.06 -5.16 -9.58
C LYS A 51 -3.18 -4.72 -8.65
N GLY A 52 -2.84 -4.36 -7.42
CA GLY A 52 -3.78 -3.83 -6.44
C GLY A 52 -3.07 -2.97 -5.42
N VAL A 53 -3.80 -2.00 -4.88
CA VAL A 53 -3.31 -1.06 -3.86
C VAL A 53 -4.19 -1.18 -2.62
N ILE A 54 -3.56 -1.33 -1.45
CA ILE A 54 -4.21 -1.24 -0.15
C ILE A 54 -3.78 0.09 0.47
N LEU A 55 -4.74 0.97 0.75
CA LEU A 55 -4.50 2.17 1.54
C LEU A 55 -4.65 1.78 3.01
N SER A 56 -3.56 1.87 3.78
CA SER A 56 -3.63 1.65 5.23
C SER A 56 -4.41 2.80 5.90
N GLY A 57 -4.89 2.56 7.11
CA GLY A 57 -5.44 3.65 7.92
C GLY A 57 -4.35 4.55 8.49
N GLY A 58 -4.75 5.54 9.27
CA GLY A 58 -3.87 6.32 10.12
C GLY A 58 -4.63 6.76 11.37
N PRO A 59 -3.94 7.19 12.44
CA PRO A 59 -4.59 7.84 13.57
C PRO A 59 -5.20 9.20 13.18
N GLU A 60 -4.78 9.75 12.04
CA GLU A 60 -5.25 11.04 11.54
C GLU A 60 -6.62 10.94 10.87
N SER A 61 -7.49 11.89 11.21
CA SER A 61 -8.81 11.99 10.61
C SER A 61 -8.72 12.61 9.21
N VAL A 62 -9.36 11.98 8.23
CA VAL A 62 -9.50 12.48 6.84
C VAL A 62 -10.20 13.84 6.73
N THR A 63 -10.84 14.31 7.80
CA THR A 63 -11.54 15.60 7.88
C THR A 63 -10.64 16.78 8.23
N VAL A 64 -9.37 16.54 8.59
CA VAL A 64 -8.41 17.62 8.87
C VAL A 64 -7.80 18.09 7.54
N THR A 65 -7.78 19.40 7.33
CA THR A 65 -7.34 20.03 6.07
C THR A 65 -5.90 19.67 5.66
N GLU A 66 -5.05 19.29 6.63
CA GLU A 66 -3.66 18.85 6.44
C GLU A 66 -3.42 17.36 6.75
N GLY A 67 -4.44 16.50 6.64
CA GLY A 67 -4.27 15.06 6.80
C GLY A 67 -3.55 14.39 5.61
N PRO A 68 -2.97 13.19 5.80
CA PRO A 68 -2.24 12.49 4.75
C PRO A 68 -3.18 12.12 3.59
N ARG A 69 -2.73 12.35 2.35
CA ARG A 69 -3.53 12.11 1.12
C ARG A 69 -2.79 11.21 0.16
N ALA A 70 -3.53 10.30 -0.48
CA ALA A 70 -2.96 9.50 -1.56
C ALA A 70 -2.45 10.42 -2.69
N PRO A 71 -1.32 10.08 -3.33
CA PRO A 71 -0.85 10.77 -4.53
C PRO A 71 -1.93 10.78 -5.61
N GLN A 72 -2.00 11.89 -6.38
CA GLN A 72 -2.94 12.05 -7.51
C GLN A 72 -2.37 11.47 -8.81
#